data_AF-A0A3P8RRX7-F1
#
_entry.id   AF-A0A3P8RRX7-F1
#
_cell.length_a   1.000
_cell.length_b   1.000
_cell.length_c   1.000
_cell.angle_alpha   90.00
_cell.angle_beta   90.00
_cell.angle_gamma   90.00
#
_symmetry.space_group_name_H-M   'P 1'
#
loop_
_entity.id
_entity.type
_entity.pdbx_description
1 polymer ?
#
loop_
_entity_poly.entity_id
_entity_poly.type
_entity_poly.pdbx_seq_one_letter_code
_entity_poly.pdbx_strand_id
1 'polypeptide(L)'
;MDRERGTTSSSRVRRGREKRHHQTRQREAEEEHNGPVCRKMDMWVDFEKLGWTEWIVFPKRYNAYRCQGSCPTPVDETFSPTNHAYMQSLLQLHHPSKAPCLSCVPTRLSPLSMLYYENGKMVMRHHENMLVEECGCQ
;
A
#
# COMPACT_ATOMS: atom_id res chain seq x y z
N MET A 1 -39.83 -42.11 24.41
CA MET A 1 -39.20 -40.83 24.79
C MET A 1 -37.74 -40.92 24.38
N ASP A 2 -37.33 -40.22 23.30
CA ASP A 2 -36.02 -39.55 23.12
C ASP A 2 -35.70 -39.24 21.63
N ARG A 3 -35.18 -38.01 21.42
CA ARG A 3 -34.33 -37.47 20.31
C ARG A 3 -34.94 -37.35 18.88
N GLU A 4 -34.76 -36.28 18.09
CA GLU A 4 -33.57 -35.44 17.81
C GLU A 4 -33.86 -33.95 17.49
N ARG A 5 -32.79 -33.15 17.50
CA ARG A 5 -32.67 -31.68 17.35
C ARG A 5 -31.85 -31.34 16.09
N GLY A 6 -32.17 -30.23 15.41
CA GLY A 6 -31.27 -29.51 14.47
C GLY A 6 -31.76 -29.54 13.01
N THR A 7 -31.55 -28.57 12.12
CA THR A 7 -30.62 -27.43 12.05
C THR A 7 -31.11 -26.48 10.93
N THR A 8 -31.92 -25.45 11.20
CA THR A 8 -32.39 -24.50 10.15
C THR A 8 -31.96 -23.04 10.37
N SER A 9 -31.34 -22.75 11.51
CA SER A 9 -30.94 -21.38 11.91
C SER A 9 -29.54 -20.97 11.37
N SER A 10 -28.61 -21.93 11.25
CA SER A 10 -27.19 -21.64 10.92
C SER A 10 -26.97 -21.13 9.49
N SER A 11 -27.77 -21.59 8.52
CA SER A 11 -27.61 -21.25 7.10
C SER A 11 -28.03 -19.81 6.77
N ARG A 12 -29.04 -19.27 7.46
CA ARG A 12 -29.51 -17.88 7.29
C ARG A 12 -28.53 -16.87 7.88
N VAL A 13 -27.93 -17.21 9.03
CA VAL A 13 -26.89 -16.38 9.68
C VAL A 13 -25.63 -16.30 8.82
N ARG A 14 -25.20 -17.41 8.20
CA ARG A 14 -24.06 -17.46 7.27
C ARG A 14 -24.27 -16.56 6.04
N ARG A 15 -25.42 -16.66 5.36
CA ARG A 15 -25.77 -15.80 4.21
C ARG A 15 -25.84 -14.31 4.57
N GLY A 16 -26.30 -13.98 5.78
CA GLY A 16 -26.34 -12.58 6.25
C GLY A 16 -24.96 -12.00 6.59
N ARG A 17 -23.96 -12.85 6.87
CA ARG A 17 -22.57 -12.46 7.15
C ARG A 17 -21.78 -12.24 5.85
N GLU A 18 -21.98 -13.09 4.84
CA GLU A 18 -21.37 -12.93 3.50
C GLU A 18 -21.85 -11.65 2.79
N LYS A 19 -23.16 -11.36 2.84
CA LYS A 19 -23.72 -10.13 2.23
C LYS A 19 -23.17 -8.85 2.86
N ARG A 20 -22.99 -8.83 4.20
CA ARG A 20 -22.37 -7.69 4.89
C ARG A 20 -20.91 -7.53 4.50
N HIS A 21 -20.16 -8.62 4.42
CA HIS A 21 -18.75 -8.58 4.01
C HIS A 21 -18.56 -8.09 2.56
N HIS A 22 -19.51 -8.38 1.66
CA HIS A 22 -19.50 -7.90 0.29
C HIS A 22 -19.85 -6.40 0.20
N GLN A 23 -20.81 -5.93 1.00
CA GLN A 23 -21.16 -4.51 1.10
C GLN A 23 -20.04 -3.66 1.73
N THR A 24 -19.30 -4.18 2.71
CA THR A 24 -18.12 -3.50 3.28
C THR A 24 -17.01 -3.35 2.23
N ARG A 25 -16.71 -4.42 1.48
CA ARG A 25 -15.71 -4.39 0.39
C ARG A 25 -16.08 -3.44 -0.76
N GLN A 26 -17.37 -3.33 -1.09
CA GLN A 26 -17.83 -2.40 -2.12
C GLN A 26 -17.68 -0.93 -1.66
N ARG A 27 -17.99 -0.64 -0.39
CA ARG A 27 -17.76 0.70 0.18
C ARG A 27 -16.29 1.06 0.30
N GLU A 28 -15.42 0.10 0.62
CA GLU A 28 -13.95 0.31 0.63
C GLU A 28 -13.41 0.60 -0.78
N ALA A 29 -13.92 -0.08 -1.82
CA ALA A 29 -13.55 0.17 -3.21
C ALA A 29 -14.11 1.50 -3.75
N GLU A 30 -15.29 1.92 -3.31
CA GLU A 30 -15.89 3.21 -3.68
C GLU A 30 -15.23 4.40 -2.96
N GLU A 31 -14.79 4.25 -1.71
CA GLU A 31 -13.99 5.28 -1.02
C GLU A 31 -12.57 5.43 -1.60
N GLU A 32 -11.96 4.36 -2.13
CA GLU A 32 -10.70 4.48 -2.88
C GLU A 32 -10.86 5.40 -4.11
N HIS A 33 -12.03 5.44 -4.74
CA HIS A 33 -12.24 6.24 -5.94
C HIS A 33 -12.38 7.76 -5.68
N ASN A 34 -12.55 8.18 -4.42
CA ASN A 34 -12.73 9.59 -4.05
C ASN A 34 -11.49 10.19 -3.34
N GLY A 35 -10.41 9.42 -3.22
CA GLY A 35 -9.12 9.87 -2.72
C GLY A 35 -8.29 10.63 -3.77
N PRO A 36 -7.18 11.28 -3.37
CA PRO A 36 -6.26 11.87 -4.34
C PRO A 36 -5.73 10.79 -5.29
N VAL A 37 -5.53 11.15 -6.55
CA VAL A 37 -4.91 10.28 -7.56
C VAL A 37 -3.47 9.93 -7.15
N CYS A 38 -3.01 8.72 -7.51
CA CYS A 38 -1.70 8.19 -7.17
C CYS A 38 -0.57 9.22 -7.34
N ARG A 39 0.11 9.55 -6.23
CA ARG A 39 1.19 10.54 -6.22
C ARG A 39 2.17 10.32 -5.08
N LYS A 40 3.32 10.97 -5.20
CA LYS A 40 4.31 11.08 -4.13
C LYS A 40 3.82 12.05 -3.05
N MET A 41 3.86 11.60 -1.80
CA MET A 41 3.42 12.34 -0.62
C MET A 41 4.54 12.37 0.42
N ASP A 42 4.60 13.42 1.22
CA ASP A 42 5.56 13.51 2.32
C ASP A 42 5.39 12.38 3.34
N MET A 43 6.51 11.81 3.73
CA MET A 43 6.62 10.85 4.82
C MET A 43 7.91 11.12 5.58
N TRP A 44 7.78 11.83 6.68
CA TRP A 44 8.91 12.17 7.52
C TRP A 44 9.29 11.00 8.42
N VAL A 45 10.51 10.52 8.26
CA VAL A 45 11.14 9.56 9.16
C VAL A 45 12.00 10.33 10.14
N ASP A 46 11.72 10.14 11.42
CA ASP A 46 12.39 10.79 12.53
C ASP A 46 13.04 9.71 13.39
N PHE A 47 14.37 9.63 13.35
CA PHE A 47 15.12 8.59 14.05
C PHE A 47 15.11 8.78 15.57
N GLU A 48 14.82 9.99 16.06
CA GLU A 48 14.63 10.23 17.49
C GLU A 48 13.37 9.53 17.99
N LYS A 49 12.28 9.62 17.22
CA LYS A 49 11.01 8.94 17.52
C LYS A 49 11.10 7.42 17.40
N LEU A 50 12.02 6.91 16.59
CA LEU A 50 12.29 5.48 16.45
C LEU A 50 13.26 4.95 17.53
N GLY A 51 13.84 5.82 18.36
CA GLY A 51 14.83 5.44 19.36
C GLY A 51 16.19 5.03 18.76
N TRP A 52 16.53 5.55 17.58
CA TRP A 52 17.76 5.21 16.83
C TRP A 52 18.84 6.29 16.95
N THR A 53 18.65 7.28 17.83
CA THR A 53 19.57 8.39 18.05
C THR A 53 20.93 7.99 18.57
N GLU A 54 21.03 6.88 19.31
CA GLU A 54 22.27 6.41 19.92
C GLU A 54 23.31 5.96 18.89
N TRP A 55 22.84 5.44 17.74
CA TRP A 55 23.73 4.94 16.69
C TRP A 55 23.68 5.79 15.42
N ILE A 56 22.56 6.40 15.05
CA ILE A 56 22.47 7.31 13.89
C ILE A 56 22.90 8.72 14.29
N VAL A 57 23.98 9.20 13.69
CA VAL A 57 24.50 10.57 13.88
C VAL A 57 23.82 11.55 12.92
N PHE A 58 23.71 11.21 11.63
CA PHE A 58 23.07 12.06 10.62
C PHE A 58 22.49 11.23 9.45
N PRO A 59 21.37 11.65 8.84
CA PRO A 59 20.46 12.71 9.29
C PRO A 59 19.68 12.28 10.54
N LYS A 60 19.19 13.22 11.35
CA LYS A 60 18.27 12.92 12.47
C LYS A 60 16.82 12.71 12.00
N ARG A 61 16.46 13.43 10.94
CA ARG A 61 15.16 13.34 10.28
C ARG A 61 15.35 13.53 8.78
N TYR A 62 14.60 12.79 7.97
CA TYR A 62 14.56 12.97 6.53
C TYR A 62 13.15 12.69 5.99
N ASN A 63 12.85 13.19 4.80
CA ASN A 63 11.61 12.87 4.10
C ASN A 63 11.87 11.66 3.21
N ALA A 64 11.38 10.49 3.63
CA ALA A 64 11.46 9.27 2.83
C ALA A 64 10.47 9.31 1.64
N TYR A 65 9.45 10.16 1.77
CA TYR A 65 8.26 10.16 0.92
C TYR A 65 7.53 8.79 0.92
N ARG A 66 6.32 8.78 0.40
CA ARG A 66 5.56 7.56 0.15
C ARG A 66 4.63 7.74 -1.04
N CYS A 67 4.25 6.64 -1.66
CA CYS A 67 3.22 6.63 -2.68
C CYS A 67 1.86 6.44 -2.01
N GLN A 68 0.90 7.28 -2.38
CA GLN A 68 -0.47 7.17 -1.92
C GLN A 68 -1.42 7.72 -2.97
N GLY A 69 -2.58 7.10 -3.06
CA GLY A 69 -3.69 7.53 -3.90
C GLY A 69 -4.27 6.36 -4.68
N SER A 70 -5.38 6.60 -5.36
CA SER A 70 -6.00 5.61 -6.23
C SER A 70 -5.43 5.65 -7.63
N CYS A 71 -5.43 4.48 -8.26
CA CYS A 71 -5.02 4.31 -9.65
C CYS A 71 -6.25 4.33 -10.56
N PRO A 72 -6.27 5.15 -11.61
CA PRO A 72 -7.40 5.20 -12.54
C PRO A 72 -7.57 3.87 -13.27
N THR A 73 -8.80 3.57 -13.67
CA THR A 73 -9.15 2.37 -14.43
C THR A 73 -9.94 2.77 -15.68
N PRO A 74 -9.40 2.54 -16.90
CA PRO A 74 -8.08 1.98 -17.19
C PRO A 74 -6.97 2.97 -16.82
N VAL A 75 -5.78 2.44 -16.53
CA VAL A 75 -4.60 3.26 -16.25
C VAL A 75 -3.97 3.76 -17.56
N ASP A 76 -3.40 4.96 -17.55
CA ASP A 76 -2.64 5.51 -18.67
C ASP A 76 -1.13 5.57 -18.38
N GLU A 77 -0.34 5.95 -19.39
CA GLU A 77 1.12 6.01 -19.32
C GLU A 77 1.65 7.02 -18.29
N THR A 78 0.83 7.99 -17.84
CA THR A 78 1.28 8.99 -16.86
C THR A 78 1.59 8.36 -15.49
N PHE A 79 1.05 7.18 -15.22
CA PHE A 79 1.30 6.40 -14.00
C PHE A 79 2.37 5.31 -14.19
N SER A 80 3.10 5.32 -15.30
CA SER A 80 4.16 4.35 -15.62
C SER A 80 3.78 2.88 -15.33
N PRO A 81 2.61 2.39 -15.84
CA PRO A 81 2.17 1.03 -15.59
C PRO A 81 3.08 0.03 -16.29
N THR A 82 3.27 -1.15 -15.69
CA THR A 82 3.79 -2.30 -16.46
C THR A 82 2.70 -2.80 -17.41
N ASN A 83 3.10 -3.59 -18.43
CA ASN A 83 2.13 -4.30 -19.28
C ASN A 83 1.13 -5.12 -18.45
N HIS A 84 1.57 -5.72 -17.35
CA HIS A 84 0.71 -6.45 -16.42
C HIS A 84 -0.33 -5.51 -15.79
N ALA A 85 0.09 -4.37 -15.26
CA ALA A 85 -0.79 -3.38 -14.65
C ALA A 85 -1.81 -2.81 -15.66
N TYR A 86 -1.35 -2.50 -16.88
CA TYR A 86 -2.26 -2.05 -17.94
C TYR A 86 -3.33 -3.10 -18.27
N MET A 87 -2.92 -4.36 -18.47
CA MET A 87 -3.84 -5.48 -18.72
C MET A 87 -4.79 -5.75 -17.54
N GLN A 88 -4.30 -5.64 -16.30
CA GLN A 88 -5.12 -5.78 -15.10
C GLN A 88 -6.17 -4.67 -15.01
N SER A 89 -5.82 -3.43 -15.36
CA SER A 89 -6.77 -2.31 -15.41
C SER A 89 -7.88 -2.54 -16.44
N LEU A 90 -7.54 -3.08 -17.61
CA LEU A 90 -8.52 -3.46 -18.64
C LEU A 90 -9.43 -4.60 -18.16
N LEU A 91 -8.85 -5.61 -17.50
CA LEU A 91 -9.62 -6.72 -16.93
C LEU A 91 -10.57 -6.23 -15.84
N GLN A 92 -10.14 -5.30 -15.00
CA GLN A 92 -10.98 -4.70 -13.97
C GLN A 92 -12.09 -3.83 -14.55
N LEU A 93 -11.82 -3.06 -15.60
CA LEU A 93 -12.81 -2.24 -16.31
C LEU A 93 -13.97 -3.10 -16.84
N HIS A 94 -13.66 -4.25 -17.45
CA HIS A 94 -14.67 -5.12 -18.06
C HIS A 94 -15.23 -6.18 -17.10
N HIS A 95 -14.44 -6.62 -16.13
CA HIS A 95 -14.77 -7.69 -15.18
C HIS A 95 -14.28 -7.37 -13.76
N PRO A 96 -14.93 -6.43 -13.03
CA PRO A 96 -14.45 -5.94 -11.73
C PRO A 96 -14.27 -7.01 -10.64
N SER A 97 -14.96 -8.15 -10.75
CA SER A 97 -14.84 -9.27 -9.80
C SER A 97 -13.66 -10.21 -10.07
N LYS A 98 -12.97 -10.06 -11.22
CA LYS A 98 -11.88 -10.96 -11.65
C LYS A 98 -10.48 -10.39 -11.42
N ALA A 99 -10.36 -9.10 -11.17
CA ALA A 99 -9.08 -8.43 -10.93
C ALA A 99 -9.22 -7.39 -9.81
N PRO A 100 -8.24 -7.28 -8.90
CA PRO A 100 -8.19 -6.21 -7.92
C PRO A 100 -7.72 -4.88 -8.55
N CYS A 101 -8.00 -3.77 -7.84
CA CYS A 101 -7.42 -2.45 -8.12
C CYS A 101 -5.89 -2.52 -8.24
N LEU A 102 -5.34 -1.71 -9.14
CA LEU A 102 -3.90 -1.43 -9.14
C LEU A 102 -3.50 -0.71 -7.87
N SER A 103 -2.27 -0.95 -7.41
CA SER A 103 -1.71 -0.31 -6.23
C SER A 103 -0.80 0.85 -6.60
N CYS A 104 -0.90 1.96 -5.88
CA CYS A 104 0.02 3.10 -6.01
C CYS A 104 1.32 2.82 -5.24
N VAL A 105 2.42 2.56 -5.96
CA VAL A 105 3.69 2.09 -5.37
C VAL A 105 4.90 2.87 -5.90
N PRO A 106 6.05 2.86 -5.19
CA PRO A 106 7.28 3.45 -5.69
C PRO A 106 7.76 2.76 -6.97
N THR A 107 8.06 3.54 -8.00
CA THR A 107 8.64 3.05 -9.27
C THR A 107 10.11 3.39 -9.40
N ARG A 108 10.56 4.45 -8.72
CA ARG A 108 11.98 4.80 -8.58
C ARG A 108 12.28 5.21 -7.15
N LEU A 109 13.38 4.69 -6.62
CA LEU A 109 13.92 5.07 -5.32
C LEU A 109 15.36 5.56 -5.46
N SER A 110 15.78 6.42 -4.53
CA SER A 110 17.15 6.93 -4.43
C SER A 110 17.78 6.57 -3.07
N PRO A 111 19.12 6.56 -2.99
CA PRO A 111 19.83 6.23 -1.77
C PRO A 111 19.83 7.38 -0.76
N LEU A 112 19.97 7.05 0.52
CA LEU A 112 20.26 7.98 1.60
C LEU A 112 21.70 7.81 2.10
N SER A 113 22.48 8.90 2.11
CA SER A 113 23.75 8.94 2.84
C SER A 113 23.52 9.06 4.34
N MET A 114 24.04 8.10 5.10
CA MET A 114 23.92 8.08 6.56
C MET A 114 25.28 8.04 7.22
N LEU A 115 25.41 8.79 8.32
CA LEU A 115 26.53 8.75 9.25
C LEU A 115 26.06 8.09 10.54
N TYR A 116 26.68 6.99 10.94
CA TYR A 116 26.29 6.24 12.13
C TYR A 116 27.48 5.51 12.78
N TYR A 117 27.30 5.05 14.01
CA TYR A 117 28.26 4.21 14.70
C TYR A 117 28.04 2.74 14.35
N GLU A 118 29.11 2.07 13.91
CA GLU A 118 29.16 0.64 13.66
C GLU A 118 30.40 0.08 14.37
N ASN A 119 30.20 -0.86 15.30
CA ASN A 119 31.29 -1.47 16.07
C ASN A 119 32.20 -0.44 16.78
N GLY A 120 31.61 0.62 17.33
CA GLY A 120 32.33 1.70 18.01
C GLY A 120 33.08 2.67 17.09
N LYS A 121 32.95 2.52 15.77
CA LYS A 121 33.55 3.42 14.78
C LYS A 121 32.48 4.21 14.04
N MET A 122 32.75 5.48 13.81
CA MET A 122 31.88 6.31 12.99
C MET A 122 32.12 5.98 11.51
N VAL A 123 31.06 5.62 10.79
CA VAL A 123 31.10 5.27 9.37
C VAL A 123 30.06 6.05 8.59
N MET A 124 30.40 6.43 7.36
CA MET A 124 29.47 7.01 6.40
C MET A 124 29.19 5.99 5.31
N ARG A 125 27.91 5.69 5.05
CA ARG A 125 27.49 4.76 4.00
C ARG A 125 26.27 5.27 3.24
N HIS A 126 26.15 4.82 2.00
CA HIS A 126 24.97 5.06 1.17
C HIS A 126 24.06 3.84 1.25
N HIS A 127 22.81 4.07 1.66
CA HIS A 127 21.81 3.04 1.80
C HIS A 127 20.80 3.18 0.67
N GLU A 128 20.78 2.19 -0.23
CA GLU A 128 19.89 2.16 -1.38
C GLU A 128 18.41 2.06 -0.97
N ASN A 129 17.53 2.52 -1.85
CA ASN A 129 16.07 2.39 -1.72
C ASN A 129 15.47 3.06 -0.47
N MET A 130 16.00 4.23 -0.08
CA MET A 130 15.60 4.92 1.15
C MET A 130 14.64 6.10 0.90
N LEU A 131 14.66 6.70 -0.29
CA LEU A 131 13.77 7.81 -0.66
C LEU A 131 12.96 7.46 -1.90
N VAL A 132 11.65 7.71 -1.87
CA VAL A 132 10.80 7.59 -3.05
C VAL A 132 11.02 8.80 -3.97
N GLU A 133 11.42 8.55 -5.21
CA GLU A 133 11.55 9.58 -6.23
C GLU A 133 10.29 9.72 -7.07
N GLU A 134 9.74 8.58 -7.49
CA GLU A 134 8.58 8.48 -8.38
C GLU A 134 7.60 7.42 -7.89
N CYS A 135 6.31 7.65 -8.17
CA CYS A 135 5.22 6.73 -7.91
C CYS A 135 4.55 6.34 -9.22
N GLY A 136 3.98 5.14 -9.23
CA GLY A 136 3.20 4.64 -10.35
C GLY A 136 2.19 3.60 -9.92
N CYS A 137 1.44 3.09 -10.89
CA CYS A 137 0.37 2.11 -10.68
C CYS A 137 0.83 0.74 -11.16
N GLN A 138 0.89 -0.24 -10.26
CA GLN A 138 1.33 -1.61 -10.54
C GLN A 138 0.29 -2.66 -10.16
#